data_AF-A0A838URY2-F1
#
_entry.id   AF-A0A838URY2-F1
#
_cell.length_a   1.000
_cell.length_b   1.000
_cell.length_c   1.000
_cell.angle_alpha   90.00
_cell.angle_beta   90.00
_cell.angle_gamma   90.00
#
_symmetry.space_group_name_H-M   'P 1'
#
loop_
_entity.id
_entity.type
_entity.pdbx_description
1 polymer ?
#
loop_
_entity_poly.entity_id
_entity_poly.type
_entity_poly.pdbx_seq_one_letter_code
_entity_poly.pdbx_strand_id
1 'polypeptide(L)' 'MTLRELRESKSLTQLEVAIKLGITPNTVGNWERGTQEPRFSQVPALAELYGVTIQDIYEAVKKSKQS' A
#
# COMPACT_ATOMS: atom_id res chain seq x y z
N MET A 1 10.58 -0.43 -4.60
CA MET A 1 9.51 -1.44 -4.72
C MET A 1 8.19 -0.73 -4.97
N THR A 2 7.19 -1.35 -5.59
CA THR A 2 5.80 -0.83 -5.68
C THR A 2 5.01 -1.21 -4.42
N LEU A 3 3.80 -0.65 -4.24
CA LEU A 3 2.94 -1.05 -3.12
C LEU A 3 2.55 -2.53 -3.19
N ARG A 4 2.37 -3.06 -4.41
CA ARG A 4 2.12 -4.49 -4.65
C ARG A 4 3.31 -5.34 -4.17
N GLU A 5 4.52 -4.96 -4.57
CA GLU A 5 5.74 -5.68 -4.17
C GLU A 5 5.93 -5.69 -2.65
N LEU A 6 5.64 -4.56 -1.97
CA LEU A 6 5.67 -4.47 -0.51
C LEU A 6 4.65 -5.41 0.14
N ARG A 7 3.41 -5.44 -0.37
CA ARG A 7 2.37 -6.36 0.11
C ARG A 7 2.79 -7.81 -0.06
N GLU A 8 3.30 -8.16 -1.24
CA GLU A 8 3.72 -9.53 -1.58
C GLU A 8 4.93 -9.98 -0.76
N SER A 9 5.83 -9.06 -0.38
CA SER A 9 6.94 -9.33 0.54
C SER A 9 6.48 -9.77 1.93
N LYS A 10 5.23 -9.43 2.31
CA LYS A 10 4.58 -9.87 3.55
C LYS A 10 3.64 -11.05 3.36
N SER A 11 3.58 -11.61 2.15
CA SER A 11 2.65 -12.69 1.78
C SER A 11 1.18 -12.36 2.08
N LEU A 12 0.84 -11.07 2.04
CA LEU A 12 -0.53 -10.60 2.27
C LEU A 12 -1.32 -10.51 0.97
N THR A 13 -2.62 -10.79 1.03
CA THR A 13 -3.59 -10.48 -0.01
C THR A 13 -4.09 -9.05 0.11
N GLN A 14 -4.66 -8.49 -0.97
CA GLN A 14 -5.30 -7.16 -0.91
C GLN A 14 -6.46 -7.12 0.09
N LEU A 15 -7.15 -8.26 0.28
CA LEU A 15 -8.24 -8.41 1.26
C LEU A 15 -7.71 -8.31 2.70
N GLU A 16 -6.60 -8.97 3.02
CA GLU A 16 -6.01 -8.91 4.37
C GLU A 16 -5.51 -7.52 4.72
N VAL A 17 -4.88 -6.82 3.77
CA VAL A 17 -4.49 -5.41 3.94
C VAL A 17 -5.74 -4.57 4.20
N ALA A 18 -6.78 -4.74 3.39
CA ALA A 18 -8.02 -3.99 3.53
C ALA A 18 -8.70 -4.19 4.91
N ILE A 19 -8.76 -5.44 5.39
CA ILE A 19 -9.30 -5.77 6.72
C ILE A 19 -8.48 -5.08 7.81
N LYS A 20 -7.14 -5.16 7.74
CA LYS A 20 -6.24 -4.57 8.76
C LYS A 20 -6.32 -3.04 8.81
N LEU A 21 -6.59 -2.40 7.67
CA LEU A 21 -6.69 -0.94 7.55
C LEU A 21 -8.14 -0.41 7.64
N GLY A 22 -9.14 -1.28 7.77
CA GLY A 22 -10.55 -0.88 7.81
C GLY A 22 -11.04 -0.22 6.51
N ILE A 23 -10.55 -0.68 5.36
CA ILE A 23 -10.88 -0.15 4.03
C ILE A 23 -11.39 -1.28 3.11
N THR A 24 -11.69 -0.95 1.86
CA THR A 24 -12.09 -1.95 0.86
C THR A 24 -10.87 -2.54 0.13
N PRO A 25 -10.92 -3.81 -0.31
CA PRO A 25 -9.86 -4.39 -1.15
C PRO A 25 -9.65 -3.62 -2.46
N ASN A 26 -10.72 -3.03 -3.01
CA ASN A 26 -10.64 -2.19 -4.19
C ASN A 26 -9.80 -0.93 -3.96
N THR A 27 -9.85 -0.35 -2.76
CA THR A 27 -9.00 0.78 -2.36
C THR A 27 -7.52 0.38 -2.44
N VAL A 28 -7.15 -0.79 -1.92
CA VAL A 28 -5.77 -1.32 -1.99
C VAL A 28 -5.36 -1.54 -3.45
N GLY A 29 -6.23 -2.17 -4.26
CA GLY A 29 -5.98 -2.39 -5.68
C GLY A 29 -5.81 -1.09 -6.48
N ASN A 30 -6.55 -0.03 -6.14
CA ASN A 30 -6.38 1.29 -6.75
C ASN A 30 -5.03 1.91 -6.41
N TRP A 31 -4.54 1.73 -5.17
CA TRP A 31 -3.21 2.19 -4.78
C TRP A 31 -2.10 1.45 -5.53
N GLU A 32 -2.23 0.13 -5.65
CA GLU A 32 -1.25 -0.71 -6.35
C GLU A 32 -1.16 -0.42 -7.85
N ARG A 33 -2.28 -0.02 -8.47
CA ARG A 33 -2.33 0.41 -9.88
C ARG A 33 -2.02 1.90 -10.07
N GLY A 34 -1.79 2.64 -9.00
CA GLY A 34 -1.55 4.09 -9.06
C GLY A 34 -2.77 4.94 -9.47
N THR A 35 -3.98 4.37 -9.55
CA THR A 35 -5.20 5.12 -9.91
C THR A 35 -5.69 6.02 -8.77
N GLN A 36 -5.35 5.67 -7.54
CA GLN A 36 -5.55 6.49 -6.34
C GLN A 36 -4.33 6.39 -5.46
N GLU A 37 -4.18 7.33 -4.52
CA GLU A 37 -3.13 7.29 -3.51
C GLU A 37 -3.73 7.06 -2.12
N PRO A 38 -3.00 6.40 -1.19
CA PRO A 38 -3.36 6.37 0.21
C PRO A 38 -3.33 7.80 0.76
N ARG A 39 -4.31 8.12 1.62
CA ARG A 39 -4.34 9.40 2.34
C ARG A 39 -3.15 9.47 3.29
N PHE A 40 -2.74 10.69 3.64
CA PHE A 40 -1.68 10.91 4.63
C PHE A 40 -1.91 10.14 5.94
N SER A 41 -3.16 10.06 6.40
CA SER A 41 -3.54 9.31 7.60
C SER A 41 -3.37 7.78 7.48
N GLN A 42 -3.29 7.23 6.26
CA GLN A 42 -3.16 5.80 5.99
C GLN A 42 -1.70 5.37 5.80
N VAL A 43 -0.81 6.33 5.51
CA VAL A 43 0.62 6.05 5.26
C VAL A 43 1.32 5.45 6.49
N PRO A 44 1.13 5.94 7.73
CA PRO A 44 1.75 5.31 8.91
C PRO A 44 1.30 3.87 9.12
N ALA A 45 0.00 3.59 8.94
CA ALA A 45 -0.54 2.23 9.09
C ALA A 45 -0.01 1.26 8.02
N LEU A 46 0.19 1.73 6.78
CA LEU A 46 0.85 0.95 5.73
C LEU A 46 2.33 0.68 6.05
N ALA A 47 3.04 1.70 6.53
CA ALA A 47 4.45 1.57 6.90
C ALA A 47 4.62 0.54 8.03
N GLU A 48 3.79 0.61 9.06
CA GLU A 48 3.75 -0.37 10.15
C GLU A 48 3.40 -1.77 9.64
N LEU A 49 2.32 -1.90 8.85
CA LEU A 49 1.87 -3.19 8.32
C LEU A 49 2.94 -3.87 7.46
N TYR A 50 3.64 -3.09 6.64
CA TYR A 50 4.69 -3.60 5.76
C TYR A 50 6.07 -3.58 6.43
N GLY A 51 6.20 -3.14 7.68
CA GLY A 51 7.47 -3.09 8.40
C GLY A 51 8.56 -2.30 7.65
N VAL A 52 8.18 -1.18 7.05
CA VAL A 52 9.06 -0.27 6.30
C VAL A 52 8.91 1.15 6.82
N THR A 53 9.74 2.07 6.32
CA THR A 53 9.61 3.48 6.70
C THR A 53 8.47 4.17 5.93
N ILE A 54 8.02 5.31 6.44
CA ILE A 54 7.10 6.19 5.72
C ILE A 54 7.68 6.60 4.36
N GLN A 55 9.00 6.84 4.28
CA GLN A 55 9.67 7.19 3.03
C GLN A 55 9.54 6.06 1.98
N ASP A 56 9.67 4.81 2.41
CA ASP A 56 9.52 3.66 1.50
C ASP A 56 8.09 3.58 0.92
N ILE A 57 7.07 3.90 1.73
CA ILE A 57 5.68 3.98 1.25
C ILE A 57 5.54 5.10 0.20
N TYR A 58 6.10 6.28 0.44
CA TYR A 58 6.05 7.39 -0.53
C TYR A 58 6.70 7.03 -1.86
N GLU A 59 7.88 6.42 -1.84
CA GLU A 59 8.56 5.98 -3.06
C GLU A 59 7.79 4.85 -3.76
N ALA A 60 7.16 3.95 -3.00
CA ALA A 60 6.33 2.89 -3.56
C ALA A 60 5.05 3.41 -4.23
N VAL A 61 4.40 4.42 -3.64
CA VAL A 61 3.24 5.11 -4.24
C VAL A 61 3.65 5.77 -5.56
N LYS A 62 4.76 6.51 -5.58
CA LYS A 62 5.28 7.14 -6.80
C LYS A 62 5.59 6.12 -7.90
N LYS A 63 6.26 5.02 -7.55
CA LYS A 63 6.61 3.96 -8.51
C LYS A 63 5.38 3.26 -9.08
N SER A 64 4.34 3.05 -8.27
CA SER A 64 3.08 2.40 -8.69
C SER A 64 2.30 3.22 -9.73
N LYS A 65 2.52 4.54 -9.81
CA LYS A 65 1.93 5.42 -10.84
C LYS A 65 2.66 5.39 -12.19
N GLN A 66 3.89 4.92 -12.20
CA GLN A 66 4.77 4.94 -13.38
C GLN A 66 4.89 3.57 -14.06
N SER A 67 4.29 2.53 -13.47
CA SER A 67 4.35 1.15 -13.94
C SER A 67 3.11 0.74 -14.72
#